data_AF-A0A7J2R6P0-F1
#
_entry.id   AF-A0A7J2R6P0-F1
#
_cell.length_a   1.000
_cell.length_b   1.000
_cell.length_c   1.000
_cell.angle_alpha   90.00
_cell.angle_beta   90.00
_cell.angle_gamma   90.00
#
_symmetry.space_group_name_H-M   'P 1'
#
loop_
_entity.id
_entity.type
_entity.pdbx_description
1 polymer ?
#
loop_
_entity_poly.entity_id
_entity_poly.type
_entity_poly.pdbx_seq_one_letter_code
_entity_poly.pdbx_strand_id
1 'polypeptide(L)'
;MTGQMADIFMLAGDLFSLVGMRGQELCKPDDFGINPLSNCTACWRGYQMKYHFINNQLFLDEMLVNGDNPPIINGIKPQNGARLFKYYYKNLKYKTTFTGKILLAKDFI
;
A
#
# COMPACT_ATOMS: atom_id res chain seq x y z
N MET A 1 -23.21 3.24 -0.68
CA MET A 1 -22.05 2.48 -1.17
C MET A 1 -20.82 3.25 -0.70
N THR A 2 -20.03 2.70 0.24
CA THR A 2 -18.83 3.37 0.75
C THR A 2 -17.69 3.12 -0.23
N GLY A 3 -16.99 4.18 -0.66
CA GLY A 3 -15.81 4.04 -1.51
C GLY A 3 -14.73 3.24 -0.79
N GLN A 4 -14.05 2.35 -1.53
CA GLN A 4 -12.92 1.62 -0.98
C GLN A 4 -11.71 2.55 -0.82
N MET A 5 -11.00 2.43 0.29
CA MET A 5 -9.72 3.09 0.51
C MET A 5 -8.73 2.74 -0.61
N ALA A 6 -8.32 3.77 -1.37
CA ALA A 6 -7.33 3.64 -2.42
C ALA A 6 -5.91 3.54 -1.84
N ASP A 7 -5.01 2.94 -2.62
CA ASP A 7 -3.58 3.02 -2.35
C ASP A 7 -3.08 4.44 -2.66
N ILE A 8 -2.06 4.87 -1.91
CA ILE A 8 -1.55 6.24 -1.94
C ILE A 8 -0.22 6.27 -2.69
N PHE A 9 -0.04 7.29 -3.52
CA PHE A 9 1.19 7.52 -4.26
C PHE A 9 1.76 8.90 -3.88
N MET A 10 3.04 8.92 -3.51
CA MET A 10 3.80 10.14 -3.28
C MET A 10 4.61 10.47 -4.55
N LEU A 11 4.31 11.61 -5.17
CA LEU A 11 4.99 12.11 -6.36
C LEU A 11 5.35 13.58 -6.16
N ALA A 12 6.64 13.91 -6.29
CA ALA A 12 7.15 15.29 -6.16
C ALA A 12 6.71 16.01 -4.85
N GLY A 13 6.51 15.26 -3.76
CA GLY A 13 6.06 15.78 -2.47
C GLY A 13 4.55 15.81 -2.26
N ASP A 14 3.75 15.61 -3.32
CA ASP A 14 2.30 15.55 -3.26
C ASP A 14 1.79 14.12 -3.09
N LEU A 15 0.62 13.98 -2.45
CA LEU A 15 -0.10 12.71 -2.29
C LEU A 15 -1.21 12.59 -3.32
N PHE A 16 -1.32 11.40 -3.92
CA PHE A 16 -2.33 11.06 -4.90
C PHE A 16 -2.99 9.72 -4.56
N SER A 17 -4.27 9.60 -4.89
CA SER A 17 -5.03 8.35 -4.79
C SER A 17 -4.91 7.56 -6.09
N LEU A 18 -4.76 6.24 -5.97
CA LEU A 18 -4.86 5.33 -7.11
C LEU A 18 -6.30 5.27 -7.63
N VAL A 19 -6.50 5.63 -8.89
CA VAL A 19 -7.84 5.59 -9.54
C VAL A 19 -7.93 4.50 -10.60
N GLY A 20 -6.80 4.16 -11.22
CA GLY A 20 -6.78 3.11 -12.22
C GLY A 20 -5.37 2.61 -12.47
N MET A 21 -5.28 1.38 -12.96
CA MET A 21 -4.03 0.77 -13.35
C MET A 21 -4.23 -0.12 -14.56
N ARG A 22 -3.21 -0.20 -15.41
CA ARG A 22 -3.17 -1.12 -16.56
C ARG A 22 -1.78 -1.70 -16.69
N GLY A 23 -1.67 -3.01 -16.65
CA GLY A 23 -0.39 -3.72 -16.72
C GLY A 23 -0.31 -4.81 -15.66
N GLN A 24 0.89 -5.05 -15.15
CA GLN A 24 1.10 -5.97 -14.03
C GLN A 24 0.40 -5.49 -12.77
N GLU A 25 0.14 -6.42 -11.85
CA GLU A 25 -0.40 -6.07 -10.54
C GLU A 25 0.66 -5.34 -9.69
N LEU A 26 0.19 -4.46 -8.80
CA LEU A 26 1.02 -3.89 -7.76
C LEU A 26 1.28 -4.93 -6.67
N CYS A 27 2.30 -4.70 -5.84
CA CYS A 27 2.59 -5.55 -4.69
C CYS A 27 1.34 -5.71 -3.79
N LYS A 28 1.15 -6.91 -3.26
CA LYS A 28 0.10 -7.27 -2.32
C LYS A 28 0.73 -7.79 -1.02
N PRO A 29 0.04 -7.73 0.12
CA PRO A 29 0.56 -8.29 1.37
C PRO A 29 0.87 -9.80 1.24
N ASP A 30 0.11 -10.49 0.39
CA ASP A 30 0.29 -11.91 0.05
C ASP A 30 1.69 -12.20 -0.53
N ASP A 31 2.27 -11.26 -1.30
CA ASP A 31 3.64 -11.38 -1.84
C ASP A 31 4.70 -11.41 -0.73
N PHE A 32 4.35 -10.91 0.45
CA PHE A 32 5.20 -10.93 1.65
C PHE A 32 4.81 -12.03 2.63
N GLY A 33 3.88 -12.93 2.27
CA GLY A 33 3.37 -13.99 3.14
C GLY A 33 2.39 -13.50 4.21
N ILE A 34 1.76 -12.34 4.01
CA ILE A 34 0.73 -11.81 4.92
C ILE A 34 -0.63 -12.05 4.29
N ASN A 35 -1.51 -12.77 4.99
CA ASN A 35 -2.90 -12.93 4.59
C ASN A 35 -3.73 -11.76 5.17
N PRO A 36 -4.19 -10.81 4.35
CA PRO A 36 -4.85 -9.63 4.88
C PRO A 36 -6.30 -9.92 5.32
N LEU A 37 -6.72 -9.30 6.42
CA LEU A 37 -8.06 -9.45 7.00
C LEU A 37 -8.87 -8.16 6.88
N SER A 38 -10.09 -8.24 6.37
CA SER A 38 -11.01 -7.09 6.36
C SER A 38 -11.31 -6.63 7.80
N ASN A 39 -11.23 -5.33 8.06
CA ASN A 39 -11.57 -4.75 9.37
C ASN A 39 -12.79 -3.82 9.32
N CYS A 40 -13.09 -3.22 8.16
CA CYS A 40 -14.23 -2.32 8.00
C CYS A 40 -14.71 -2.25 6.54
N THR A 41 -15.92 -1.74 6.34
CA THR A 41 -16.54 -1.62 5.00
C THR A 41 -15.83 -0.62 4.09
N ALA A 42 -15.01 0.29 4.64
CA ALA A 42 -14.19 1.21 3.85
C ALA A 42 -12.91 0.53 3.33
N CYS A 43 -12.47 -0.60 3.92
CA CYS A 43 -11.26 -1.31 3.54
C CYS A 43 -11.46 -2.83 3.58
N TRP A 44 -12.27 -3.34 2.65
CA TRP A 44 -12.48 -4.79 2.48
C TRP A 44 -11.20 -5.56 2.16
N ARG A 45 -10.22 -4.91 1.51
CA ARG A 45 -8.88 -5.48 1.24
C ARG A 45 -8.12 -5.81 2.52
N GLY A 46 -8.38 -5.11 3.63
CA GLY A 46 -7.64 -5.30 4.87
C GLY A 46 -6.25 -4.66 4.89
N TYR A 47 -5.87 -3.92 3.86
CA TYR A 47 -4.59 -3.21 3.77
C TYR A 47 -4.68 -1.94 2.93
N GLN A 48 -3.71 -1.05 3.11
CA GLN A 48 -3.45 0.12 2.29
C GLN A 48 -1.95 0.24 2.06
N MET A 49 -1.54 0.43 0.81
CA MET A 49 -0.15 0.63 0.45
C MET A 49 0.14 2.09 0.10
N LYS A 50 1.34 2.54 0.46
CA LYS A 50 1.87 3.83 0.07
C LYS A 50 3.14 3.63 -0.75
N TYR A 51 3.10 4.10 -1.99
CA TYR A 51 4.24 4.05 -2.89
C TYR A 51 4.88 5.42 -3.03
N HIS A 52 6.18 5.43 -3.28
CA HIS A 52 6.96 6.62 -3.57
C HIS A 52 7.61 6.47 -4.94
N PHE A 53 7.39 7.44 -5.81
CA PHE A 53 8.06 7.51 -7.10
C PHE A 53 9.35 8.32 -6.99
N ILE A 54 10.50 7.65 -7.13
CA ILE A 54 11.83 8.26 -7.01
C ILE A 54 12.67 7.83 -8.21
N ASN A 55 13.31 8.77 -8.91
CA ASN A 55 14.23 8.50 -10.02
C ASN A 55 13.66 7.53 -11.07
N ASN A 56 12.41 7.76 -11.48
CA ASN A 56 11.70 6.94 -12.46
C ASN A 56 11.42 5.48 -12.02
N GLN A 57 11.50 5.20 -10.71
CA GLN A 57 11.23 3.89 -10.13
C GLN A 57 10.17 4.00 -9.03
N LEU A 58 9.35 2.95 -8.91
CA LEU A 58 8.28 2.87 -7.91
C LEU A 58 8.75 2.01 -6.74
N PHE A 59 8.72 2.59 -5.54
CA PHE A 59 9.06 1.92 -4.30
C PHE A 59 7.82 1.82 -3.40
N LEU A 60 7.60 0.66 -2.79
CA LEU A 60 6.68 0.54 -1.65
C LEU A 60 7.40 1.08 -0.42
N ASP A 61 6.84 2.13 0.17
CA ASP A 61 7.45 2.86 1.29
C ASP A 61 6.76 2.55 2.62
N GLU A 62 5.42 2.60 2.62
CA GLU A 62 4.62 2.25 3.79
C GLU A 62 3.56 1.21 3.42
N MET A 63 3.30 0.30 4.36
CA MET A 63 2.24 -0.70 4.23
C MET A 63 1.46 -0.75 5.54
N LEU A 64 0.16 -0.48 5.47
CA LEU A 64 -0.79 -0.67 6.55
C LEU A 64 -1.54 -1.96 6.30
N VAL A 65 -1.58 -2.88 7.26
CA VAL A 65 -2.19 -4.19 7.05
C VAL A 65 -2.82 -4.74 8.33
N ASN A 66 -3.96 -5.40 8.16
CA ASN A 66 -4.56 -6.28 9.13
C ASN A 66 -4.22 -7.72 8.73
N GLY A 67 -3.68 -8.50 9.65
CA GLY A 67 -3.32 -9.89 9.41
C GLY A 67 -2.75 -10.48 10.68
N ASP A 68 -2.34 -11.74 10.62
CA ASP A 68 -1.71 -12.40 11.75
C ASP A 68 -0.21 -12.52 11.54
N ASN A 69 0.54 -12.17 12.59
CA ASN A 69 1.99 -12.33 12.69
C ASN A 69 2.77 -11.91 11.43
N PRO A 70 2.66 -10.64 11.00
CA PRO A 70 3.28 -10.22 9.75
C PRO A 70 4.83 -10.28 9.85
N PRO A 71 5.55 -10.73 8.81
CA PRO A 71 6.98 -11.04 8.89
C PRO A 71 7.86 -9.79 8.81
N ILE A 72 9.16 -9.96 8.98
CA ILE A 72 10.13 -8.88 8.73
C ILE A 72 10.28 -8.72 7.21
N ILE A 73 10.06 -7.51 6.69
CA ILE A 73 10.17 -7.22 5.26
C ILE A 73 11.34 -6.26 5.07
N ASN A 74 12.31 -6.63 4.23
CA ASN A 74 13.50 -5.83 3.94
C ASN A 74 14.26 -5.34 5.20
N GLY A 75 14.32 -6.19 6.24
CA GLY A 75 14.93 -5.85 7.53
C GLY A 75 14.08 -4.95 8.45
N ILE A 76 12.89 -4.53 8.01
CA ILE A 76 11.97 -3.70 8.77
C ILE A 76 10.96 -4.59 9.51
N LYS A 77 10.89 -4.43 10.83
CA LYS A 77 9.89 -5.10 11.68
C LYS A 77 8.54 -4.40 11.58
N PRO A 78 7.42 -5.14 11.61
CA PRO A 78 6.10 -4.53 11.75
C PRO A 78 6.01 -3.78 13.08
N GLN A 79 5.30 -2.65 13.05
CA GLN A 79 4.92 -1.91 14.24
C GLN A 79 3.42 -2.07 14.48
N ASN A 80 2.99 -2.04 15.74
CA ASN A 80 1.57 -2.09 16.07
C ASN A 80 0.90 -0.80 15.61
N GLY A 81 -0.12 -0.94 14.77
CA GLY A 81 -0.97 0.16 14.33
C GLY A 81 -2.09 0.47 15.30
N ALA A 82 -2.93 1.42 14.91
CA ALA A 82 -4.08 1.86 15.69
C ALA A 82 -5.33 1.95 14.80
N ARG A 83 -6.51 1.80 15.42
CA ARG A 83 -7.85 1.92 14.82
C ARG A 83 -8.12 0.94 13.67
N LEU A 84 -7.74 1.32 12.45
CA LEU A 84 -8.15 0.67 11.20
C LEU A 84 -7.22 -0.45 10.75
N PHE A 85 -5.93 -0.36 11.10
CA PHE A 85 -4.92 -1.35 10.73
C PHE A 85 -4.16 -1.81 11.98
N LYS A 86 -4.06 -3.12 12.17
CA LYS A 86 -3.38 -3.76 13.31
C LYS A 86 -1.86 -3.59 13.23
N TYR A 87 -1.29 -3.55 12.02
CA TYR A 87 0.14 -3.40 11.80
C TYR A 87 0.45 -2.36 10.74
N TYR A 88 1.63 -1.74 10.87
CA TYR A 88 2.20 -0.91 9.82
C TYR A 88 3.70 -1.12 9.67
N TYR A 89 4.16 -0.88 8.45
CA TYR A 89 5.56 -0.77 8.08
C TYR A 89 5.84 0.64 7.58
N LYS A 90 7.00 1.18 7.93
CA LYS A 90 7.49 2.47 7.44
C LYS A 90 8.90 2.32 6.89
N ASN A 91 9.23 3.08 5.86
CA ASN A 91 10.54 3.06 5.20
C ASN A 91 10.92 1.68 4.66
N LEU A 92 9.96 0.93 4.09
CA LEU A 92 10.22 -0.38 3.48
C LEU A 92 11.24 -0.27 2.35
N LYS A 93 11.23 0.84 1.60
CA LYS A 93 12.09 1.08 0.43
C LYS A 93 12.13 -0.11 -0.52
N TYR A 94 11.02 -0.84 -0.60
CA TYR A 94 10.94 -2.07 -1.37
C TYR A 94 10.75 -1.71 -2.83
N LYS A 95 11.72 -2.04 -3.68
CA LYS A 95 11.66 -1.75 -5.10
C LYS A 95 10.63 -2.66 -5.76
N THR A 96 9.58 -2.07 -6.30
CA THR A 96 8.55 -2.82 -7.02
C THR A 96 9.07 -3.24 -8.40
N THR A 97 8.57 -4.36 -8.92
CA THR A 97 8.80 -4.83 -10.29
C THR A 97 7.70 -4.39 -11.26
N PHE A 98 6.81 -3.49 -10.82
CA PHE A 98 5.63 -3.08 -11.57
C PHE A 98 6.01 -2.53 -12.95
N THR A 99 5.34 -3.04 -13.98
CA THR A 99 5.38 -2.52 -15.34
C THR A 99 3.97 -2.26 -15.85
N GLY A 100 3.72 -1.03 -16.31
CA GLY A 100 2.40 -0.62 -16.76
C GLY A 100 2.17 0.87 -16.71
N LYS A 101 0.90 1.25 -16.68
CA LYS A 101 0.42 2.63 -16.55
C LYS A 101 -0.42 2.72 -15.27
N ILE A 102 -0.22 3.81 -14.54
CA ILE A 102 -0.97 4.13 -13.32
C ILE A 102 -1.68 5.46 -13.56
N LEU A 103 -2.97 5.52 -13.25
CA LEU A 103 -3.77 6.73 -13.24
C LEU A 103 -3.95 7.17 -11.79
N LEU A 104 -3.46 8.37 -11.50
CA LEU A 104 -3.46 8.99 -10.19
C LEU A 104 -4.35 10.23 -10.19
N ALA A 105 -5.10 10.45 -9.11
CA ALA A 105 -5.87 11.67 -8.92
C ALA A 105 -5.50 12.34 -7.59
N LYS A 106 -5.48 13.68 -7.62
CA LYS A 106 -5.29 14.52 -6.44
C LYS A 106 -6.67 14.90 -5.89
N ASP A 107 -6.78 14.99 -4.57
CA ASP A 107 -8.03 15.34 -3.88
C ASP A 107 -9.21 14.43 -4.28
N PHE A 108 -8.91 13.14 -4.47
CA PHE A 108 -9.87 12.11 -4.87
C PHE A 108 -10.26 11.25 -3.67
N ILE A 109 -11.59 11.24 -3.42
CA ILE A 109 -12.34 10.71 -2.26
C ILE A 109 -12.49 11.72 -1.13
#